data_AF-A0ABC8U2V2-F1
#
_entry.id   AF-A0ABC8U2V2-F1
#
_cell.length_a   1.000
_cell.length_b   1.000
_cell.length_c   1.000
_cell.angle_alpha   90.00
_cell.angle_beta   90.00
_cell.angle_gamma   90.00
#
_symmetry.space_group_name_H-M   'P 1'
#
loop_
_entity.id
_entity.type
_entity.pdbx_description
1 polymer ?
#
loop_
_entity_poly.entity_id
_entity_poly.type
_entity_poly.pdbx_seq_one_letter_code
_entity_poly.pdbx_strand_id
1 'polypeptide(L)'
;MVKGSFEYLDPEYYKRQQLTEKSDVYSFGVVLFEVLCARPAIILDLPEDQVNLVEWARHCYKNGTLDQIVDPNIREENAPECLKKFGELGDSCLRENGFKRPGINNVLWGLEFSLQLQEEAEMKGQGDGGGGGGLLPVALASPLTPPLHGESMTDNDENVLRSMTNSDKLKNMTLFSEIMNPMGR
;
A
#
# COMPACT_ATOMS: atom_id res chain seq x y z
N MET A 1 -0.84 -18.11 -25.84
CA MET A 1 -1.61 -16.85 -25.86
C MET A 1 -1.75 -16.38 -24.42
N VAL A 2 -1.30 -15.16 -24.13
CA VAL A 2 -1.44 -14.51 -22.82
C VAL A 2 -2.89 -14.06 -22.66
N LYS A 3 -3.48 -14.20 -21.47
CA LYS A 3 -4.86 -13.76 -21.17
C LYS A 3 -4.82 -12.66 -20.11
N GLY A 4 -5.74 -11.71 -20.20
CA GLY A 4 -5.89 -10.64 -19.22
C GLY A 4 -6.36 -9.34 -19.85
N SER A 5 -6.72 -8.39 -19.00
CA SER A 5 -6.95 -7.00 -19.39
C SER A 5 -5.60 -6.30 -19.53
N PHE A 6 -5.39 -5.63 -20.67
CA PHE A 6 -4.07 -5.14 -21.08
C PHE A 6 -3.47 -4.15 -20.08
N GLU A 7 -4.31 -3.31 -19.48
CA GLU A 7 -3.94 -2.25 -18.54
C GLU A 7 -3.44 -2.76 -17.19
N TYR A 8 -3.77 -4.01 -16.81
CA TYR A 8 -3.31 -4.67 -15.58
C TYR A 8 -2.18 -5.68 -15.84
N LEU A 9 -1.78 -5.85 -17.11
CA LEU A 9 -0.98 -7.00 -17.50
C LEU A 9 0.47 -6.87 -17.01
N ASP A 10 0.91 -7.86 -16.23
CA ASP A 10 2.30 -7.97 -15.80
C ASP A 10 3.26 -8.05 -17.00
N PRO A 11 4.22 -7.12 -17.13
CA PRO A 11 5.17 -7.12 -18.25
C PRO A 11 6.07 -8.36 -18.27
N GLU A 12 6.36 -8.98 -17.12
CA GLU A 12 7.12 -10.21 -17.06
C GLU A 12 6.28 -11.41 -17.50
N TYR A 13 5.01 -11.49 -17.08
CA TYR A 13 4.06 -12.49 -17.59
C TYR A 13 3.91 -12.38 -19.10
N TYR A 14 3.74 -11.17 -19.64
CA TYR A 14 3.63 -10.95 -21.07
C TYR A 14 4.87 -11.45 -21.83
N LYS A 15 6.07 -11.10 -21.37
CA LYS A 15 7.35 -11.47 -22.02
C LYS A 15 7.65 -12.97 -21.91
N ARG A 16 7.40 -13.57 -20.74
CA ARG A 16 7.78 -14.97 -20.45
C ARG A 16 6.67 -15.99 -20.72
N GLN A 17 5.43 -15.53 -20.87
CA GLN A 17 4.23 -16.37 -20.95
C GLN A 17 4.03 -17.27 -19.71
N GLN A 18 4.55 -16.84 -18.55
CA GLN A 18 4.46 -17.55 -17.27
C GLN A 18 3.66 -16.73 -16.27
N LEU A 19 2.47 -17.20 -15.91
CA LEU A 19 1.65 -16.59 -14.88
C LEU A 19 2.15 -17.05 -13.51
N THR A 20 2.32 -16.11 -12.59
CA THR A 20 2.80 -16.38 -11.23
C THR A 20 2.00 -15.56 -10.22
N GLU A 21 2.11 -15.88 -8.93
CA GLU A 21 1.57 -15.02 -7.86
C GLU A 21 2.11 -13.59 -7.93
N LYS A 22 3.32 -13.40 -8.45
CA LYS A 22 3.91 -12.07 -8.64
C LYS A 22 3.23 -11.28 -9.75
N SER A 23 2.58 -11.96 -10.70
CA SER A 23 1.76 -11.31 -11.72
C SER A 23 0.48 -10.73 -11.11
N ASP A 24 -0.12 -11.42 -10.14
CA ASP A 24 -1.26 -10.89 -9.39
C ASP A 24 -0.85 -9.70 -8.52
N VAL A 25 0.34 -9.75 -7.89
CA VAL A 25 0.91 -8.61 -7.14
C VAL A 25 1.10 -7.38 -8.03
N TYR A 26 1.53 -7.57 -9.29
CA TYR A 26 1.66 -6.45 -10.22
C TYR A 26 0.29 -5.83 -10.53
N SER A 27 -0.69 -6.65 -10.92
CA SER A 27 -2.06 -6.20 -11.19
C SER A 27 -2.67 -5.48 -9.99
N PHE A 28 -2.43 -5.98 -8.78
CA PHE A 28 -2.86 -5.33 -7.54
C PHE A 28 -2.18 -3.96 -7.34
N GLY A 29 -0.89 -3.84 -7.66
CA GLY A 29 -0.18 -2.57 -7.66
C GLY A 29 -0.81 -1.51 -8.59
N VAL A 30 -1.35 -1.94 -9.74
CA VAL A 30 -2.11 -1.05 -10.64
C VAL A 30 -3.38 -0.56 -9.93
N VAL A 31 -4.13 -1.49 -9.34
CA VAL A 31 -5.36 -1.17 -8.58
C VAL A 31 -5.09 -0.23 -7.41
N LEU A 32 -3.97 -0.37 -6.70
CA LEU A 32 -3.60 0.56 -5.61
C LEU A 32 -3.52 2.01 -6.11
N PHE A 33 -2.92 2.25 -7.28
CA PHE A 33 -2.87 3.60 -7.84
C PHE A 33 -4.20 4.04 -8.45
N GLU A 34 -5.02 3.14 -8.99
CA GLU A 34 -6.38 3.49 -9.41
C GLU A 34 -7.23 3.96 -8.23
N VAL A 35 -7.14 3.28 -7.08
CA VAL A 35 -7.81 3.68 -5.84
C VAL A 35 -7.29 5.03 -5.36
N LEU A 36 -5.97 5.23 -5.33
CA LEU A 36 -5.39 6.49 -4.86
C LEU A 36 -5.77 7.69 -5.74
N CYS A 37 -5.85 7.50 -7.06
CA CYS A 37 -6.07 8.57 -8.01
C CYS A 37 -7.55 8.71 -8.44
N ALA A 38 -8.42 7.79 -8.01
CA ALA A 38 -9.80 7.62 -8.48
C ALA A 38 -9.91 7.66 -10.01
N ARG A 39 -8.95 7.01 -10.68
CA ARG A 39 -8.71 7.14 -12.12
C ARG A 39 -8.49 5.78 -12.76
N PRO A 40 -9.08 5.49 -13.94
CA PRO A 40 -8.76 4.28 -14.70
C PRO A 40 -7.28 4.19 -15.08
N ALA A 41 -6.76 2.96 -15.16
CA ALA A 41 -5.37 2.66 -15.48
C ALA A 41 -4.90 3.22 -16.85
N ILE A 42 -5.80 3.36 -17.82
CA ILE A 42 -5.54 4.00 -19.12
C ILE A 42 -6.61 5.06 -19.41
N ILE A 43 -6.17 6.28 -19.76
CA ILE A 43 -7.03 7.34 -20.33
C ILE A 43 -6.37 7.89 -21.58
N LEU A 44 -6.99 7.68 -22.74
CA LEU A 44 -6.39 8.02 -24.04
C LEU A 44 -6.41 9.52 -24.37
N ASP A 45 -7.29 10.30 -23.73
CA ASP A 45 -7.47 11.74 -24.00
C ASP A 45 -6.52 12.65 -23.20
N LEU A 46 -5.46 12.07 -22.62
CA LEU A 46 -4.47 12.79 -21.80
C LEU A 46 -3.12 12.94 -22.53
N PRO A 47 -2.23 13.81 -22.04
CA PRO A 47 -0.84 13.86 -22.48
C PRO A 47 -0.18 12.47 -22.44
N GLU A 48 0.72 12.19 -23.40
CA GLU A 48 1.33 10.87 -23.60
C GLU A 48 1.94 10.28 -22.32
N ASP A 49 2.60 11.10 -21.52
CA ASP A 49 3.23 10.75 -20.24
C ASP A 49 2.22 10.44 -19.12
N GLN A 50 0.97 10.84 -19.30
CA GLN A 50 -0.11 10.63 -18.35
C GLN A 50 -1.11 9.57 -18.80
N VAL A 51 -1.09 9.11 -20.05
CA VAL A 51 -2.05 8.12 -20.57
C VAL A 51 -2.05 6.86 -19.71
N ASN A 52 -0.86 6.37 -19.38
CA ASN A 52 -0.66 5.21 -18.51
C ASN A 52 -0.52 5.65 -17.06
N LEU A 53 -1.52 5.32 -16.23
CA LEU A 53 -1.54 5.68 -14.81
C LEU A 53 -0.33 5.13 -14.04
N VAL A 54 0.10 3.91 -14.36
CA VAL A 54 1.22 3.25 -13.66
C VAL A 54 2.51 4.00 -13.90
N GLU A 55 2.81 4.36 -15.14
CA GLU A 55 4.04 5.09 -15.47
C GLU A 55 4.03 6.48 -14.82
N TRP A 56 2.91 7.18 -14.93
CA TRP A 56 2.74 8.51 -14.35
C TRP A 56 2.83 8.49 -12.81
N ALA A 57 2.10 7.58 -12.14
CA ALA A 57 2.10 7.51 -10.69
C ALA A 57 3.47 7.14 -10.11
N ARG A 58 4.19 6.21 -10.76
CA ARG A 58 5.55 5.86 -10.36
C ARG A 58 6.54 7.00 -10.59
N HIS A 59 6.35 7.80 -11.64
CA HIS A 59 7.14 9.01 -11.87
C HIS A 59 6.90 10.03 -10.75
N CYS A 60 5.64 10.31 -10.41
CA CYS A 60 5.29 11.22 -9.32
C CYS A 60 5.83 10.74 -7.96
N TYR A 61 5.71 9.44 -7.65
CA TYR A 61 6.29 8.87 -6.43
C TYR A 61 7.81 9.10 -6.35
N LYS A 62 8.55 8.76 -7.41
CA LYS A 62 10.01 8.91 -7.43
C LYS A 62 10.48 10.37 -7.34
N ASN A 63 9.67 11.30 -7.83
CA ASN A 63 9.95 12.73 -7.77
C ASN A 63 9.43 13.40 -6.50
N GLY A 64 8.75 12.66 -5.62
CA GLY A 64 8.16 13.21 -4.39
C GLY A 64 6.96 14.12 -4.62
N THR A 65 6.26 13.97 -5.75
CA THR A 65 5.09 14.77 -6.15
C THR A 65 3.81 13.92 -6.18
N LEU A 66 3.73 12.89 -5.34
CA LEU A 66 2.61 11.94 -5.34
C LEU A 66 1.30 12.60 -4.88
N ASP A 67 1.37 13.59 -4.01
CA ASP A 67 0.25 14.43 -3.55
C ASP A 67 -0.54 15.07 -4.69
N GLN A 68 0.12 15.36 -5.81
CA GLN A 68 -0.50 16.06 -6.94
C GLN A 68 -1.49 15.19 -7.71
N ILE A 69 -1.35 13.87 -7.62
CA ILE A 69 -2.15 12.90 -8.38
C ILE A 69 -3.22 12.20 -7.55
N VAL A 70 -3.21 12.41 -6.23
CA VAL A 70 -4.24 11.89 -5.32
C VAL A 70 -5.61 12.43 -5.72
N ASP A 71 -6.63 11.58 -5.62
CA ASP A 71 -8.03 11.95 -5.82
C ASP A 71 -8.33 13.24 -5.03
N PRO A 72 -8.78 14.31 -5.70
CA PRO A 72 -9.12 15.58 -5.07
C PRO A 72 -10.06 15.45 -3.87
N ASN A 73 -10.92 14.42 -3.82
CA ASN A 73 -11.88 14.23 -2.73
C ASN A 73 -11.22 13.77 -1.42
N ILE A 74 -10.05 13.15 -1.47
CA ILE A 74 -9.34 12.65 -0.27
C ILE A 74 -8.00 13.38 -0.04
N ARG A 75 -7.57 14.24 -0.97
CA ARG A 75 -6.24 14.86 -0.94
C ARG A 75 -5.90 15.58 0.36
N GLU A 76 -6.85 16.32 0.92
CA GLU A 76 -6.64 17.10 2.16
C GLU A 76 -6.75 16.23 3.43
N GLU A 77 -7.29 15.02 3.31
CA GLU A 77 -7.53 14.11 4.43
C GLU A 77 -6.35 13.15 4.67
N ASN A 78 -5.42 13.02 3.71
CA ASN A 78 -4.32 12.07 3.80
C ASN A 78 -3.10 12.61 4.56
N ALA A 79 -2.68 11.89 5.59
CA ALA A 79 -1.43 12.13 6.29
C ALA A 79 -0.23 11.94 5.34
N PRO A 80 0.74 12.88 5.31
CA PRO A 80 1.87 12.82 4.37
C PRO A 80 2.69 11.51 4.45
N GLU A 81 2.91 10.99 5.66
CA GLU A 81 3.66 9.74 5.85
C GLU A 81 2.87 8.51 5.41
N CYS A 82 1.54 8.49 5.62
CA CYS A 82 0.65 7.45 5.09
C CYS A 82 0.74 7.43 3.55
N LEU A 83 0.56 8.59 2.91
CA LEU A 83 0.60 8.71 1.46
C LEU A 83 1.95 8.25 0.88
N LYS A 84 3.05 8.67 1.51
CA LYS A 84 4.40 8.26 1.12
C LYS A 84 4.58 6.74 1.22
N LYS A 85 4.09 6.12 2.29
CA LYS A 85 4.21 4.68 2.49
C LYS A 85 3.35 3.88 1.51
N PHE A 86 2.14 4.35 1.25
CA PHE A 86 1.24 3.78 0.25
C PHE A 86 1.87 3.84 -1.15
N GLY A 87 2.45 4.98 -1.52
CA GLY A 87 3.17 5.15 -2.79
C GLY A 87 4.37 4.23 -2.95
N GLU A 88 5.18 4.07 -1.89
CA GLU A 88 6.31 3.13 -1.85
C GLU A 88 5.85 1.68 -2.08
N LEU A 89 4.75 1.29 -1.44
CA LEU A 89 4.18 -0.04 -1.60
C LEU A 89 3.69 -0.26 -3.03
N GLY A 90 2.96 0.70 -3.60
CA GLY A 90 2.51 0.68 -4.99
C GLY A 90 3.66 0.53 -5.99
N ASP A 91 4.70 1.37 -5.90
CA ASP A 91 5.88 1.30 -6.79
C ASP A 91 6.61 -0.05 -6.65
N SER A 92 6.68 -0.59 -5.43
CA SER A 92 7.30 -1.89 -5.16
C SER A 92 6.55 -3.07 -5.80
N CYS A 93 5.22 -3.03 -5.81
CA CYS A 93 4.38 -4.02 -6.52
C CYS A 93 4.57 -3.96 -8.04
N LEU A 94 4.86 -2.78 -8.59
CA LEU A 94 4.96 -2.51 -10.03
C LEU A 94 6.36 -2.64 -10.61
N ARG A 95 7.28 -3.30 -9.90
CA ARG A 95 8.63 -3.54 -10.41
C ARG A 95 8.59 -4.49 -11.61
N GLU A 96 9.41 -4.23 -12.61
CA GLU A 96 9.46 -5.05 -13.82
C GLU A 96 9.87 -6.50 -13.56
N ASN A 97 10.76 -6.71 -12.60
CA ASN A 97 11.21 -8.03 -12.20
C ASN A 97 10.35 -8.53 -11.02
N GLY A 98 9.67 -9.66 -11.20
CA GLY A 98 8.76 -10.25 -10.22
C GLY A 98 9.43 -10.68 -8.92
N PHE A 99 10.70 -11.10 -8.95
CA PHE A 99 11.47 -11.43 -7.73
C PHE A 99 11.69 -10.23 -6.82
N LYS A 100 11.63 -9.04 -7.42
CA LYS A 100 11.86 -7.76 -6.78
C LYS A 100 10.56 -7.17 -6.18
N ARG A 101 9.39 -7.73 -6.53
CA ARG A 101 8.09 -7.36 -5.95
C ARG A 101 7.94 -7.99 -4.56
N PRO A 102 7.22 -7.37 -3.62
CA PRO A 102 6.89 -7.99 -2.34
C PRO A 102 6.04 -9.26 -2.51
N GLY A 103 5.99 -10.12 -1.48
CA GLY A 103 4.94 -11.13 -1.38
C GLY A 103 3.61 -10.49 -0.97
N ILE A 104 2.46 -11.11 -1.30
CA ILE A 104 1.15 -10.50 -1.01
C ILE A 104 0.94 -10.23 0.49
N ASN A 105 1.51 -11.06 1.37
CA ASN A 105 1.50 -10.81 2.82
C ASN A 105 2.24 -9.52 3.18
N ASN A 106 3.40 -9.24 2.55
CA ASN A 106 4.14 -7.99 2.80
C ASN A 106 3.39 -6.77 2.25
N VAL A 107 2.62 -6.95 1.17
CA VAL A 107 1.73 -5.91 0.65
C VAL A 107 0.66 -5.58 1.69
N LEU A 108 -0.01 -6.59 2.22
CA LEU A 108 -0.99 -6.44 3.30
C LEU A 108 -0.39 -5.70 4.50
N TRP A 109 0.76 -6.15 5.02
CA TRP A 109 1.43 -5.48 6.13
C TRP A 109 1.74 -4.01 5.83
N GLY A 110 2.17 -3.71 4.60
CA GLY A 110 2.41 -2.33 4.16
C GLY A 110 1.14 -1.47 4.16
N LEU A 111 -0.01 -2.04 3.80
CA LEU A 111 -1.30 -1.35 3.85
C LEU A 111 -1.75 -1.11 5.31
N GLU A 112 -1.66 -2.13 6.17
CA GLU A 112 -1.98 -1.99 7.60
C GLU A 112 -1.10 -0.92 8.26
N PHE A 113 0.19 -0.91 7.95
CA PHE A 113 1.10 0.11 8.45
C PHE A 113 0.79 1.52 7.91
N SER A 114 0.38 1.63 6.64
CA SER A 114 -0.05 2.92 6.07
C SER A 114 -1.29 3.44 6.79
N LEU A 115 -2.26 2.57 7.10
CA LEU A 115 -3.45 2.91 7.87
C LEU A 115 -3.10 3.41 9.28
N GLN A 116 -2.19 2.73 9.98
CA GLN A 116 -1.74 3.16 11.30
C GLN A 116 -1.14 4.58 11.28
N LEU A 117 -0.35 4.91 10.25
CA LEU A 117 0.20 6.26 10.08
C LEU A 117 -0.89 7.33 9.90
N GLN A 118 -1.99 6.99 9.23
CA GLN A 118 -3.15 7.86 9.08
C GLN A 118 -3.85 8.09 10.44
N GLU A 119 -4.20 7.00 11.14
CA GLU A 119 -4.87 7.06 12.45
C GLU A 119 -4.06 7.86 13.48
N GLU A 120 -2.74 7.66 13.52
CA GLU A 120 -1.86 8.42 14.40
C GLU A 120 -1.83 9.93 14.10
N ALA A 121 -1.96 10.32 12.83
CA ALA A 121 -1.98 11.72 12.43
C ALA A 121 -3.30 12.40 12.83
N GLU A 122 -4.43 11.72 12.65
CA GLU A 122 -5.76 12.21 13.02
C GLU A 122 -5.87 12.43 14.54
N MET A 123 -5.31 11.52 15.34
CA MET A 123 -5.27 11.64 16.80
C MET A 123 -4.44 12.85 17.27
N LYS A 124 -3.42 13.25 16.53
CA LYS A 124 -2.59 14.44 16.84
C LYS A 124 -3.27 15.75 16.43
N GLY A 125 -4.22 15.71 15.48
CA GLY A 125 -4.95 16.87 14.99
C GLY A 125 -6.07 17.39 15.92
N GLN A 126 -6.53 16.59 16.89
CA GLN A 126 -7.65 16.94 17.79
C GLN A 126 -7.22 17.66 19.09
N GLY A 127 -6.06 18.33 19.06
CA GLY A 127 -5.41 18.93 20.22
C GLY A 127 -5.81 20.36 20.61
N ASP A 128 -6.93 20.91 20.12
CA ASP A 128 -7.43 22.22 20.59
C ASP A 128 -8.97 22.27 20.61
N GLY A 129 -9.56 22.14 21.80
CA GLY A 129 -11.01 22.23 22.01
C GLY A 129 -11.54 21.35 23.13
N GLY A 130 -11.46 21.84 24.37
CA GLY A 130 -11.98 21.12 25.53
C GLY A 130 -13.49 20.88 25.49
N GLY A 131 -13.92 19.72 26.02
CA GLY A 131 -15.27 19.54 26.58
C GLY A 131 -16.07 18.31 26.10
N GLY A 132 -15.81 17.15 26.71
CA GLY A 132 -16.85 16.20 27.16
C GLY A 132 -17.60 15.32 26.14
N GLY A 133 -17.30 14.01 26.18
CA GLY A 133 -18.32 12.95 26.08
C GLY A 133 -18.19 11.92 24.93
N GLY A 134 -17.64 10.74 25.25
CA GLY A 134 -17.84 9.43 24.58
C GLY A 134 -17.24 9.29 23.17
N LEU A 135 -16.27 8.42 22.90
CA LEU A 135 -16.31 6.96 23.03
C LEU A 135 -14.92 6.41 23.42
N LEU A 136 -14.89 5.23 24.03
CA LEU A 136 -13.73 4.67 24.71
C LEU A 136 -12.62 4.26 23.71
N PRO A 137 -11.34 4.50 24.04
CA PRO A 137 -10.23 4.12 23.18
C PRO A 137 -9.97 2.61 23.26
N VAL A 138 -9.80 1.95 22.11
CA VAL A 138 -9.07 0.68 22.05
C VAL A 138 -7.61 1.00 22.33
N ALA A 139 -7.26 1.04 23.61
CA ALA A 139 -5.87 1.02 24.03
C ALA A 139 -5.30 -0.38 23.75
N LEU A 140 -4.39 -0.48 22.80
CA LEU A 140 -3.31 -1.47 22.85
C LEU A 140 -2.00 -0.68 22.85
N ALA A 141 -1.26 -0.89 23.93
CA ALA A 141 -0.10 -0.12 24.34
C ALA A 141 1.08 -0.18 23.34
N SER A 142 1.78 0.96 23.24
CA SER A 142 3.01 1.30 22.49
C SER A 142 4.25 0.44 22.86
N PRO A 143 5.51 0.74 22.44
CA PRO A 143 6.01 1.70 21.43
C PRO A 143 7.10 1.11 20.50
N LEU A 144 7.34 1.64 19.30
CA LEU A 144 8.71 1.68 18.75
C LEU A 144 8.90 2.88 17.80
N THR A 145 9.70 3.83 18.25
CA THR A 145 10.39 4.82 17.41
C THR A 145 11.40 4.11 16.49
N PRO A 146 11.52 4.48 15.20
CA PRO A 146 12.58 3.95 14.35
C PRO A 146 13.93 4.62 14.69
N PRO A 147 15.05 3.87 14.74
CA PRO A 147 16.37 4.47 14.93
C PRO A 147 16.83 5.19 13.66
N LEU A 148 17.22 6.45 13.84
CA LEU A 148 17.97 7.28 12.88
C LEU A 148 19.46 6.89 12.90
N HIS A 149 19.96 6.20 11.88
CA HIS A 149 21.22 6.46 11.16
C HIS A 149 21.73 5.22 10.40
N GLY A 150 22.09 5.44 9.13
CA GLY A 150 23.37 5.01 8.55
C GLY A 150 23.62 3.53 8.28
N GLU A 151 23.78 3.22 6.99
CA GLU A 151 24.58 2.14 6.39
C GLU A 151 23.89 0.84 5.92
N SER A 152 23.96 0.66 4.60
CA SER A 152 24.13 -0.55 3.78
C SER A 152 23.22 -1.79 3.96
N MET A 153 22.78 -2.27 2.78
CA MET A 153 22.22 -3.59 2.46
C MET A 153 22.81 -4.76 3.27
N THR A 154 21.95 -5.60 3.88
CA THR A 154 21.84 -7.07 3.68
C THR A 154 20.74 -7.68 4.57
N ASP A 155 20.02 -8.68 4.04
CA ASP A 155 19.20 -9.72 4.70
C ASP A 155 18.55 -9.40 6.07
N ASN A 156 17.30 -8.90 6.09
CA ASN A 156 16.57 -8.70 7.35
C ASN A 156 15.05 -8.99 7.33
N ASP A 157 14.50 -9.57 6.26
CA ASP A 157 13.06 -9.88 6.20
C ASP A 157 12.62 -10.97 7.22
N GLU A 158 13.54 -11.85 7.65
CA GLU A 158 13.30 -12.82 8.73
C GLU A 158 13.24 -12.18 10.13
N ASN A 159 13.80 -10.98 10.29
CA ASN A 159 13.94 -10.36 11.61
C ASN A 159 12.69 -9.55 12.00
N VAL A 160 12.01 -8.94 11.02
CA VAL A 160 10.74 -8.24 11.23
C VAL A 160 9.61 -9.22 11.55
N LEU A 161 9.57 -10.37 10.87
CA LEU A 161 8.62 -11.43 11.20
C LEU A 161 8.90 -12.02 12.58
N ARG A 162 10.16 -12.15 13.00
CA ARG A 162 10.52 -12.59 14.36
C ARG A 162 10.21 -11.55 15.44
N SER A 163 10.23 -10.26 15.12
CA SER A 163 9.99 -9.20 16.09
C SER A 163 8.51 -8.97 16.39
N MET A 164 7.60 -9.49 15.57
CA MET A 164 6.17 -9.42 15.88
C MET A 164 5.83 -10.32 17.05
N THR A 165 5.00 -9.83 17.97
CA THR A 165 4.50 -10.67 19.04
C THR A 165 3.59 -11.74 18.46
N ASN A 166 3.54 -12.92 19.09
CA ASN A 166 2.63 -13.99 18.66
C ASN A 166 1.15 -13.54 18.67
N SER A 167 0.81 -12.51 19.46
CA SER A 167 -0.54 -11.94 19.50
C SER A 167 -0.89 -11.22 18.21
N ASP A 168 0.05 -10.45 17.64
CA ASP A 168 -0.19 -9.65 16.44
C ASP A 168 -0.30 -10.55 15.20
N LYS A 169 0.54 -11.57 15.11
CA LYS A 169 0.41 -12.60 14.07
C LYS A 169 -0.92 -13.34 14.15
N LEU A 170 -1.36 -13.70 15.35
CA LEU A 170 -2.58 -14.49 15.54
C LEU A 170 -3.84 -13.66 15.27
N LYS A 171 -3.86 -12.38 15.68
CA LYS A 171 -4.95 -11.45 15.37
C LYS A 171 -5.11 -11.28 13.87
N ASN A 172 -4.01 -11.11 13.15
CA ASN A 172 -4.06 -10.93 11.70
C ASN A 172 -4.51 -12.22 11.00
N MET A 173 -3.99 -13.39 11.40
CA MET A 173 -4.49 -14.67 10.88
C MET A 173 -5.99 -14.89 11.17
N THR A 174 -6.49 -14.42 12.31
CA THR A 174 -7.89 -14.57 12.71
C THR A 174 -8.78 -13.62 11.91
N LEU A 175 -8.37 -12.37 11.73
CA LEU A 175 -9.07 -11.37 10.92
C LEU A 175 -9.22 -11.82 9.46
N PHE A 176 -8.17 -12.42 8.90
CA PHE A 176 -8.23 -13.01 7.55
C PHE A 176 -9.16 -14.22 7.47
N SER A 177 -9.23 -15.04 8.52
CA SER A 177 -10.15 -16.18 8.54
C SER A 177 -11.62 -15.75 8.60
N GLU A 178 -11.92 -14.61 9.22
CA GLU A 178 -13.27 -14.03 9.26
C GLU A 178 -13.68 -13.44 7.91
N ILE A 179 -12.75 -12.83 7.17
CA ILE A 179 -13.01 -12.30 5.81
C ILE A 179 -13.21 -13.44 4.81
N MET A 180 -12.50 -14.56 4.97
CA MET A 180 -12.53 -15.68 4.02
C MET A 180 -13.67 -16.68 4.23
N ASN A 181 -14.49 -16.53 5.28
CA ASN A 181 -15.60 -17.44 5.55
C ASN A 181 -16.97 -16.75 5.47
N PRO A 182 -17.56 -16.59 4.27
CA PRO A 182 -18.90 -16.07 4.10
C PRO A 182 -19.93 -17.18 4.40
N MET A 183 -20.01 -17.63 5.64
CA MET A 183 -21.13 -18.45 6.09
C MET A 183 -22.24 -17.50 6.54
N GLY A 184 -23.28 -17.43 5.70
CA GLY A 184 -24.41 -16.52 5.81
C GLY A 184 -25.18 -16.57 7.12
N ARG A 185 -25.86 -15.45 7.38
CA ARG A 185 -27.17 -15.47 8.04
C ARG A 185 -28.23 -15.76 6.99
#